data_AF-A0A2H0XQZ6-F1
#
_entry.id   AF-A0A2H0XQZ6-F1
#
_cell.length_a   1.000
_cell.length_b   1.000
_cell.length_c   1.000
_cell.angle_alpha   90.00
_cell.angle_beta   90.00
_cell.angle_gamma   90.00
#
_symmetry.space_group_name_H-M   'P 1'
#
loop_
_entity.id
_entity.type
_entity.pdbx_description
1 polymer ?
#
loop_
_entity_poly.entity_id
_entity_poly.type
_entity_poly.pdbx_seq_one_letter_code
_entity_poly.pdbx_strand_id
1 'polypeptide(L)' 'MDPFSWSYTLMMYLRGIGWAIVASLGFSFGVGLAVKIFDWLSSDIDEWEEIKKGNIGVALILITIILMVGLLVYKVI' A
#
# COMPACT_ATOMS: atom_id res chain seq x y z
N MET A 1 -21.55 -17.29 -24.44
CA MET A 1 -21.85 -16.17 -23.53
C MET A 1 -21.79 -14.93 -24.39
N ASP A 2 -22.94 -14.30 -24.64
CA ASP A 2 -23.02 -13.19 -25.59
C ASP A 2 -22.36 -11.94 -24.98
N PRO A 3 -21.36 -11.33 -25.63
CA PRO A 3 -20.56 -10.25 -25.05
C PRO A 3 -21.35 -8.96 -24.78
N PHE A 4 -22.59 -8.87 -25.25
CA PHE A 4 -23.50 -7.74 -25.05
C PHE A 4 -24.64 -8.05 -24.06
N SER A 5 -24.60 -9.20 -23.36
CA SER A 5 -25.62 -9.52 -22.37
C SER A 5 -25.43 -8.69 -21.10
N TRP A 6 -26.53 -8.19 -20.53
CA TRP A 6 -26.52 -7.46 -19.26
C TRP A 6 -25.90 -8.28 -18.11
N SER A 7 -26.08 -9.60 -18.13
CA SER A 7 -25.48 -10.53 -17.17
C SER A 7 -23.95 -10.59 -17.27
N TYR A 8 -23.40 -10.54 -18.49
CA TYR A 8 -21.96 -10.53 -18.73
C TYR A 8 -21.31 -9.25 -18.22
N THR A 9 -21.91 -8.10 -18.53
CA THR A 9 -21.46 -6.79 -18.05
C THR A 9 -21.46 -6.72 -16.52
N LEU A 10 -22.52 -7.21 -15.85
CA LEU A 10 -22.57 -7.27 -14.38
C LEU A 10 -21.49 -8.17 -13.78
N MET A 11 -21.26 -9.36 -14.37
CA MET A 11 -20.19 -10.26 -13.93
C MET A 11 -18.80 -9.64 -14.09
N MET A 12 -18.56 -8.85 -15.15
CA MET A 12 -17.30 -8.11 -15.33
C MET A 12 -17.06 -7.10 -14.21
N TYR A 13 -18.07 -6.29 -13.86
CA TYR A 13 -17.95 -5.33 -12.75
C TYR A 13 -17.72 -6.03 -11.41
N LEU A 14 -18.47 -7.10 -11.12
CA LEU A 14 -18.28 -7.88 -9.89
C LEU A 14 -16.86 -8.46 -9.78
N ARG A 15 -16.35 -9.03 -10.87
CA ARG A 15 -14.98 -9.53 -10.94
C ARG A 15 -13.96 -8.40 -10.76
N GLY A 16 -14.19 -7.25 -11.39
CA GLY A 16 -13.33 -6.06 -11.26
C GLY A 16 -13.25 -5.56 -9.82
N ILE A 17 -14.40 -5.43 -9.15
CA ILE A 17 -14.48 -5.07 -7.72
C ILE A 17 -13.78 -6.12 -6.86
N GLY A 18 -13.99 -7.40 -7.14
CA GLY A 18 -13.31 -8.50 -6.44
C GLY A 18 -11.79 -8.38 -6.51
N TRP A 19 -11.24 -8.16 -7.70
CA TRP A 19 -9.80 -7.93 -7.88
C TRP A 19 -9.30 -6.66 -7.21
N ALA A 20 -10.05 -5.57 -7.26
CA ALA A 20 -9.69 -4.32 -6.58
C ALA A 20 -9.58 -4.51 -5.05
N ILE A 21 -10.49 -5.28 -4.46
CA ILE A 21 -10.44 -5.61 -3.02
C ILE A 21 -9.20 -6.45 -2.71
N VAL A 22 -8.94 -7.51 -3.47
CA VAL A 22 -7.75 -8.36 -3.27
C VAL A 22 -6.46 -7.54 -3.42
N ALA A 23 -6.37 -6.71 -4.45
CA ALA A 23 -5.21 -5.84 -4.69
C ALA A 23 -5.00 -4.83 -3.56
N SER A 24 -6.06 -4.18 -3.08
CA SER A 24 -5.96 -3.19 -2.01
C SER A 24 -5.55 -3.82 -0.66
N LEU A 25 -6.04 -5.03 -0.35
CA LEU A 25 -5.61 -5.78 0.82
C LEU A 25 -4.13 -6.17 0.74
N GLY A 26 -3.68 -6.67 -0.41
CA GLY A 26 -2.28 -6.99 -0.65
C GLY A 26 -1.37 -5.76 -0.55
N PHE A 27 -1.80 -4.63 -1.09
CA PHE A 27 -1.08 -3.36 -1.02
C PHE A 27 -0.94 -2.86 0.42
N SER A 28 -2.04 -2.85 1.18
CA SER A 28 -2.04 -2.46 2.60
C SER A 28 -1.08 -3.31 3.42
N PHE A 29 -1.07 -4.63 3.17
CA PHE A 29 -0.16 -5.55 3.82
C PHE A 29 1.31 -5.28 3.46
N GLY A 30 1.60 -5.04 2.19
CA GLY A 30 2.96 -4.72 1.72
C GLY A 30 3.51 -3.43 2.34
N VAL A 31 2.70 -2.37 2.38
CA VAL A 31 3.09 -1.10 3.02
C VAL A 31 3.30 -1.29 4.53
N GLY A 32 2.37 -1.95 5.22
CA GLY A 32 2.50 -2.21 6.65
C GLY A 32 3.73 -3.05 7.01
N LEU A 33 4.06 -4.05 6.19
CA LEU A 33 5.25 -4.87 6.37
C LEU A 33 6.53 -4.05 6.16
N ALA A 34 6.58 -3.20 5.14
CA ALA A 34 7.75 -2.36 4.88
C ALA A 34 8.01 -1.37 6.03
N VAL A 35 6.97 -0.74 6.57
CA VAL A 35 7.08 0.13 7.74
C VAL A 35 7.59 -0.65 8.95
N LYS A 36 7.06 -1.86 9.19
CA LYS A 36 7.49 -2.70 10.31
C LYS A 36 8.94 -3.18 10.19
N ILE A 37 9.38 -3.52 8.98
CA ILE A 37 10.79 -3.89 8.74
C ILE A 37 11.69 -2.69 8.98
N PHE A 38 11.28 -1.50 8.54
CA PHE A 38 12.03 -0.27 8.78
C PHE A 38 12.18 -0.01 10.28
N ASP A 39 11.07 0.05 11.02
CA ASP A 39 11.02 0.20 12.49
C ASP A 39 11.95 -0.80 13.21
N TRP A 40 12.01 -2.04 12.72
CA TRP A 40 12.90 -3.04 13.30
C TRP A 40 14.39 -2.81 13.00
N LEU A 41 14.71 -2.23 11.84
CA LEU A 41 16.07 -1.84 11.47
C LEU A 41 16.54 -0.57 12.20
N SER A 42 15.63 0.31 12.58
CA SER A 42 15.89 1.57 13.29
C SER A 42 15.59 1.50 14.78
N SER A 43 15.72 0.31 15.40
CA SER A 43 15.41 0.06 16.82
C SER A 43 16.10 0.97 17.84
N ASP A 44 17.14 1.70 17.45
CA ASP A 44 17.83 2.69 18.30
C ASP A 44 17.10 4.04 18.38
N ILE A 45 16.14 4.33 17.49
CA ILE A 45 15.36 5.57 17.45
C ILE A 45 13.86 5.27 17.45
N ASP A 46 13.07 5.98 18.26
CA ASP A 46 11.60 5.95 18.14
C ASP A 46 11.18 7.01 17.11
N GLU A 47 10.86 6.59 15.90
CA GLU A 47 10.54 7.50 14.80
C GLU A 47 9.25 8.26 15.06
N TRP A 48 8.28 7.61 15.70
CA TRP A 48 7.00 8.23 16.02
C TRP A 48 7.17 9.31 17.10
N GLU A 49 8.06 9.10 18.06
CA GLU A 49 8.43 10.09 19.06
C GLU A 49 9.22 11.25 18.43
N GLU A 50 10.18 10.96 17.56
CA GLU A 50 10.97 11.98 16.85
C GLU A 50 10.11 12.86 15.94
N ILE A 51 9.14 12.28 15.22
CA ILE A 51 8.18 13.03 14.42
C ILE A 51 7.31 13.94 15.31
N LYS A 52 6.84 13.43 16.47
CA LYS A 52 6.07 14.24 17.43
C LYS A 52 6.89 15.39 18.02
N LYS A 53 8.20 15.22 18.19
CA LYS A 53 9.15 16.27 18.60
C LYS A 53 9.44 17.29 17.48
N GLY A 54 8.92 17.08 16.27
CA GLY A 54 9.09 17.99 15.14
C GLY A 54 10.31 17.67 14.27
N ASN A 55 10.90 16.48 14.38
CA ASN A 55 12.01 16.07 13.54
C ASN A 55 11.55 15.76 12.11
N ILE A 56 11.60 16.77 11.24
CA ILE A 56 11.18 16.67 9.84
C ILE A 56 12.03 15.67 9.05
N GLY A 57 13.30 15.46 9.42
CA GLY A 57 14.18 14.52 8.74
C GLY A 57 13.66 13.08 8.83
N VAL A 58 13.27 12.66 10.03
CA VAL A 58 12.68 11.33 10.27
C VAL A 58 11.35 11.18 9.54
N ALA A 59 10.51 12.23 9.56
CA ALA A 59 9.24 12.24 8.81
C ALA A 59 9.46 12.03 7.30
N LEU A 60 10.45 12.70 6.72
CA LEU A 60 10.77 12.59 5.29
C LEU A 60 11.28 11.21 4.91
N ILE A 61 12.08 10.56 5.76
CA ILE A 61 12.54 9.19 5.53
C ILE A 61 11.35 8.22 5.50
N LEU A 62 10.44 8.31 6.50
CA LEU A 62 9.25 7.48 6.55
C LEU A 62 8.33 7.69 5.33
N ILE A 63 8.08 8.95 4.94
CA ILE A 63 7.30 9.27 3.74
C ILE A 63 7.98 8.70 2.49
N THR A 64 9.30 8.83 2.36
CA THR A 64 10.05 8.33 1.21
C THR A 64 9.92 6.82 1.07
N ILE A 65 10.00 6.08 2.18
CA ILE A 65 9.84 4.61 2.17
C ILE A 65 8.41 4.23 1.76
N ILE A 66 7.39 4.87 2.32
CA ILE A 66 5.99 4.60 1.96
C ILE A 66 5.76 4.88 0.46
N LEU A 67 6.28 6.00 -0.06
CA LEU A 67 6.18 6.33 -1.48
C LEU A 67 6.92 5.32 -2.37
N MET A 68 8.13 4.90 -1.99
CA MET A 68 8.92 3.92 -2.73
C MET A 68 8.23 2.56 -2.78
N VAL A 69 7.67 2.10 -1.67
CA VAL A 69 6.88 0.85 -1.63
C VAL A 69 5.63 0.99 -2.50
N GLY A 70 4.95 2.13 -2.43
CA GLY A 70 3.81 2.43 -3.29
C GLY A 70 4.14 2.37 -4.78
N LEU A 71 5.26 2.97 -5.19
CA LEU A 71 5.76 2.94 -6.57
C LEU A 71 6.16 1.54 -7.02
N LEU A 72 6.81 0.76 -6.15
CA LEU A 72 7.18 -0.62 -6.44
C LEU A 72 5.95 -1.48 -6.71
N VAL A 73 4.89 -1.33 -5.91
CA VAL A 73 3.67 -2.10 -6.12
C VAL A 73 2.88 -1.58 -7.33
N TYR A 74 2.85 -0.28 -7.58
CA TYR A 74 2.25 0.28 -8.79
C TYR A 74 2.85 -0.32 -10.06
N LYS A 75 4.18 -0.51 -10.10
CA LYS A 75 4.86 -1.14 -11.24
C LYS A 75 4.40 -2.60 -11.49
N VAL A 76 3.91 -3.28 -10.47
CA VAL A 76 3.55 -4.72 -10.53
C VAL A 76 2.12 -4.94 -11.04
N ILE A 77 1.22 -3.95 -10.89
CA ILE A 77 -0.19 -3.99 -11.30
C ILE A 77 -0.34 -3.47 -12.73
#